data_AF-A0A9D7T1B0-F1
#
_entry.id   AF-A0A9D7T1B0-F1
#
_cell.length_a   1.000
_cell.length_b   1.000
_cell.length_c   1.000
_cell.angle_alpha   90.00
_cell.angle_beta   90.00
_cell.angle_gamma   90.00
#
_symmetry.space_group_name_H-M   'P 1'
#
loop_
_entity.id
_entity.type
_entity.pdbx_description
1 polymer ?
#
loop_
_entity_poly.entity_id
_entity_poly.type
_entity_poly.pdbx_seq_one_letter_code
_entity_poly.pdbx_strand_id
1 'polypeptide(L)' 'MYKPDLNEQQTRVLLEGLSCMELHLQALIKKTTDQDDRIDISNDLLYVASLRKQMETDASKVFGPGVLVQLYPKSE' A
#
# COMPACT_ATOMS: atom_id res chain seq x y z
N MET A 1 16.03 22.35 -12.75
CA MET A 1 14.71 22.33 -12.09
C MET A 1 14.11 20.94 -12.36
N TYR A 2 14.10 20.06 -11.36
CA TYR A 2 13.55 18.69 -11.52
C TYR A 2 12.02 18.84 -11.47
N LYS A 3 11.34 18.67 -12.62
CA LYS A 3 9.88 18.53 -12.60
C LYS A 3 9.59 17.10 -12.16
N PRO A 4 8.76 16.88 -11.13
CA PRO A 4 8.31 15.54 -10.80
C PRO A 4 7.72 14.90 -12.06
N ASP A 5 8.13 13.67 -12.37
CA ASP A 5 7.42 12.90 -13.36
C ASP A 5 6.01 12.65 -12.79
N LEU A 6 4.98 13.10 -13.51
CA LEU A 6 3.59 12.96 -13.10
C LEU A 6 3.26 11.48 -12.81
N ASN A 7 3.86 10.55 -13.58
CA ASN A 7 3.67 9.12 -13.40
C ASN A 7 4.32 8.63 -12.10
N GLU A 8 5.50 9.15 -11.75
CA GLU A 8 6.17 8.82 -10.49
C GLU A 8 5.35 9.32 -9.29
N GLN A 9 4.83 10.56 -9.37
CA GLN A 9 4.02 11.14 -8.30
C GLN A 9 2.68 10.40 -8.13
N GLN A 10 1.98 10.10 -9.21
CA GLN A 10 0.74 9.32 -9.17
C GLN A 10 0.98 7.91 -8.61
N THR A 11 2.09 7.29 -8.99
CA THR A 11 2.49 5.98 -8.47
C THR A 11 2.69 6.02 -6.96
N ARG A 12 3.37 7.06 -6.43
CA ARG A 12 3.54 7.25 -4.98
C ARG A 12 2.20 7.41 -4.25
N VAL A 13 1.29 8.24 -4.77
CA VAL A 13 -0.04 8.46 -4.17
C VAL A 13 -0.85 7.16 -4.10
N LEU A 14 -0.80 6.35 -5.16
CA LEU A 14 -1.49 5.06 -5.19
C LEU A 14 -0.90 4.06 -4.21
N LEU A 15 0.44 3.98 -4.11
CA LEU A 15 1.13 3.15 -3.12
C LEU A 15 0.83 3.57 -1.68
N GLU A 16 0.72 4.87 -1.42
CA GLU A 16 0.32 5.42 -0.12
C GLU A 16 -1.13 5.04 0.23
N GLY A 17 -2.05 5.17 -0.74
CA GLY A 17 -3.43 4.75 -0.59
C GLY A 17 -3.57 3.25 -0.29
N LEU A 18 -2.84 2.40 -1.01
CA LEU A 18 -2.79 0.96 -0.75
C LEU A 18 -2.25 0.64 0.65
N SER A 19 -1.19 1.32 1.07
CA SER A 19 -0.62 1.17 2.42
C SER A 19 -1.61 1.58 3.52
N CYS A 20 -2.36 2.67 3.32
CA CYS A 20 -3.40 3.11 4.23
C CYS A 20 -4.53 2.08 4.33
N MET A 21 -4.96 1.51 3.19
CA MET A 21 -5.97 0.44 3.17
C MET A 21 -5.49 -0.82 3.89
N GLU A 22 -4.23 -1.25 3.71
CA GLU A 22 -3.66 -2.36 4.48
C GLU A 22 -3.76 -2.14 5.99
N LEU A 23 -3.32 -0.96 6.46
CA LEU A 23 -3.38 -0.61 7.89
C LEU A 23 -4.82 -0.58 8.41
N HIS A 24 -5.75 -0.06 7.61
CA HIS A 24 -7.17 -0.03 7.96
C HIS A 24 -7.75 -1.45 8.09
N LEU A 25 -7.50 -2.33 7.11
CA LEU A 25 -7.97 -3.71 7.12
C LEU A 25 -7.36 -4.50 8.29
N GLN A 26 -6.07 -4.31 8.58
CA GLN A 26 -5.43 -4.90 9.76
C GLN A 26 -6.09 -4.42 11.07
N ALA A 27 -6.46 -3.15 11.17
CA ALA A 27 -7.17 -2.61 12.33
C ALA A 27 -8.61 -3.15 12.42
N LEU A 28 -9.27 -3.35 11.28
CA LEU A 28 -10.64 -3.88 11.21
C LEU A 28 -10.68 -5.34 11.65
N ILE A 29 -9.76 -6.20 11.17
CA ILE A 29 -9.64 -7.61 11.60
C ILE A 29 -9.55 -7.74 13.12
N LYS A 30 -8.83 -6.83 13.79
CA LYS A 30 -8.67 -6.83 15.25
C LYS A 30 -9.95 -6.44 16.01
N LYS A 31 -10.86 -5.70 15.36
CA LYS A 31 -12.12 -5.21 15.93
C LYS A 31 -13.32 -6.08 15.59
N THR A 32 -13.25 -6.83 14.49
CA THR A 32 -14.32 -7.73 14.06
C THR A 32 -14.34 -8.98 14.92
N THR A 33 -15.49 -9.32 15.46
CA THR A 33 -15.69 -10.52 16.29
C THR A 33 -16.30 -11.69 15.53
N ASP A 34 -17.03 -11.40 14.45
CA ASP A 34 -17.59 -12.41 13.56
C ASP A 34 -16.47 -13.10 12.76
N GLN A 35 -16.52 -14.43 12.69
CA GLN A 35 -15.47 -15.22 12.09
C GLN A 35 -15.49 -15.15 10.57
N ASP A 36 -16.67 -15.15 9.96
CA ASP A 36 -16.81 -15.15 8.50
C ASP A 36 -16.40 -13.77 7.97
N ASP A 37 -16.86 -12.70 8.60
CA ASP A 37 -16.40 -11.34 8.30
C ASP A 37 -14.89 -11.20 8.44
N ARG A 38 -14.28 -11.79 9.49
CA ARG A 38 -12.82 -11.75 9.66
C ARG A 38 -12.09 -12.47 8.53
N ILE A 39 -12.63 -13.57 8.01
CA ILE A 39 -12.05 -14.30 6.88
C ILE A 39 -12.13 -13.43 5.63
N ASP A 40 -13.28 -12.81 5.36
CA ASP A 40 -13.47 -11.94 4.21
C ASP A 40 -12.54 -10.72 4.25
N ILE A 41 -12.45 -10.03 5.39
CA ILE A 41 -11.52 -8.90 5.57
C ILE A 41 -10.05 -9.36 5.42
N SER A 42 -9.72 -10.59 5.86
CA SER A 42 -8.37 -11.14 5.70
C SER A 42 -8.05 -11.42 4.23
N ASN A 43 -9.02 -11.89 3.46
CA ASN A 43 -8.87 -12.09 2.01
C ASN A 43 -8.67 -10.75 1.29
N ASP A 44 -9.43 -9.73 1.66
CA ASP A 44 -9.25 -8.37 1.15
C ASP A 44 -7.87 -7.82 1.48
N LEU A 45 -7.39 -8.02 2.71
CA LEU A 45 -6.04 -7.62 3.13
C LEU A 45 -4.96 -8.28 2.28
N LEU A 46 -5.08 -9.59 2.01
CA LEU A 46 -4.14 -10.31 1.16
C LEU A 46 -4.15 -9.78 -0.28
N TYR A 47 -5.33 -9.44 -0.80
CA TYR A 47 -5.47 -8.88 -2.14
C TYR A 47 -4.82 -7.49 -2.24
N VAL A 48 -5.12 -6.57 -1.30
CA VAL A 48 -4.49 -5.24 -1.26
C VAL A 48 -2.98 -5.35 -1.10
N ALA A 49 -2.48 -6.25 -0.25
CA ALA A 49 -1.05 -6.50 -0.07
C ALA A 49 -0.35 -6.99 -1.34
N SER A 50 -1.04 -7.83 -2.11
CA SER A 50 -0.54 -8.31 -3.41
C SER A 50 -0.47 -7.17 -4.43
N LEU A 51 -1.52 -6.32 -4.51
CA LEU A 51 -1.55 -5.16 -5.38
C LEU A 51 -0.44 -4.16 -5.04
N ARG A 52 -0.25 -3.84 -3.76
CA ARG A 52 0.83 -2.94 -3.33
C ARG A 52 2.18 -3.50 -3.74
N LYS A 53 2.48 -4.75 -3.39
CA LYS A 53 3.76 -5.38 -3.71
C LYS A 53 4.03 -5.41 -5.23
N GLN A 54 3.02 -5.71 -6.04
CA GLN A 54 3.15 -5.69 -7.49
C GLN A 54 3.48 -4.28 -7.99
N MET A 55 2.76 -3.28 -7.50
CA MET A 55 2.97 -1.89 -7.86
C MET A 55 4.33 -1.35 -7.41
N GLU A 56 4.81 -1.72 -6.22
CA GLU A 56 6.17 -1.39 -5.75
C GLU A 56 7.24 -2.00 -6.66
N THR A 57 7.02 -3.24 -7.07
CA THR A 57 7.93 -3.97 -7.97
C THR A 57 8.00 -3.28 -9.32
N ASP A 58 6.86 -2.91 -9.89
CA ASP A 58 6.82 -2.25 -11.21
C ASP A 58 7.33 -0.81 -11.15
N ALA A 59 6.98 -0.07 -10.11
CA ALA A 59 7.51 1.26 -9.87
C ALA A 59 9.05 1.25 -9.75
N SER A 60 9.60 0.26 -9.03
CA SER A 60 11.05 0.12 -8.87
C SER A 60 11.77 -0.18 -10.20
N LYS A 61 11.12 -0.91 -11.12
CA LYS A 61 11.67 -1.17 -12.46
C LYS A 61 11.68 0.07 -13.34
N VAL A 62 10.66 0.93 -13.23
CA VAL A 62 10.47 2.09 -14.12
C VAL A 62 11.22 3.32 -13.62
N PHE A 63 11.08 3.62 -12.32
CA PHE A 63 11.59 4.86 -11.71
C PHE A 63 12.84 4.65 -10.86
N GLY A 64 13.26 3.39 -10.67
CA GLY A 64 14.35 3.01 -9.78
C GLY A 64 13.90 2.84 -8.32
N PRO A 65 14.79 2.33 -7.44
CA PRO A 65 14.46 1.96 -6.06
C PRO A 65 14.11 3.16 -5.15
N GLY A 66 14.27 4.41 -5.62
CA GLY A 66 14.05 5.64 -4.87
C GLY A 66 12.58 6.07 -4.71
N VAL A 67 11.63 5.44 -5.44
CA VAL A 67 10.19 5.75 -5.32
C VAL A 67 9.62 5.38 -3.95
N LEU A 68 10.20 4.38 -3.28
CA LEU A 68 9.65 3.79 -2.05
C LEU A 68 10.02 4.54 -0.76
N VAL A 69 10.87 5.57 -0.84
CA VAL A 69 11.59 6.14 0.32
C VAL A 69 10.69 6.93 1.30
N GLN A 70 9.40 7.13 1.02
CA GLN A 70 8.53 8.00 1.82
C GLN A 70 7.15 7.44 2.21
N LEU A 71 6.92 6.12 2.10
CA LEU A 71 5.57 5.57 2.37
C LEU A 71 5.33 5.17 3.83
N TYR A 72 6.37 5.19 4.67
CA TYR A 72 6.25 4.92 6.11
C TYR A 72 6.63 6.19 6.89
N PRO A 73 5.73 6.79 7.69
CA PRO A 73 6.20 7.63 8.78
C PRO A 73 7.06 6.73 9.66
N LYS A 74 8.29 7.16 9.95
CA LYS A 74 9.09 6.55 11.01
C LYS A 74 8.21 6.60 12.26
N SER A 75 7.82 5.43 12.78
CA SER A 75 7.30 5.34 14.12
C SER A 75 8.36 5.92 15.04
N GLU A 76 8.09 7.08 15.64
CA GLU A 76 8.87 7.60 16.77
C GLU A 76 8.68 6.71 18.00
#